data_AF-A0A935TKE5-F1
#
_entry.id   AF-A0A935TKE5-F1
#
_cell.length_a   1.000
_cell.length_b   1.000
_cell.length_c   1.000
_cell.angle_alpha   90.00
_cell.angle_beta   90.00
_cell.angle_gamma   90.00
#
_symmetry.space_group_name_H-M   'P 1'
#
loop_
_entity.id
_entity.type
_entity.pdbx_description
1 polymer ?
#
loop_
_entity_poly.entity_id
_entity_poly.type
_entity_poly.pdbx_seq_one_letter_code
_entity_poly.pdbx_strand_id
1 'polypeptide(L)'
;MYWIAVAIVPSLLGAAVIANLINKPLELLSKAANRVRIGDFTTFRLDESVPIAEIQNVYRGFNQMSDQLSKIETNRTVMLAGISHDIRTPLARLRLESELSVNDADARKDMASDIEQINSIIGKFLDYARPNFVNFDTINLSDIVAKASAAALSNSNELDDLYIDQQVPEDIQVTCGPHRVTACVSQPH
;
A
#
# COMPACT_ATOMS: atom_id res chain seq x y z
N MET A 1 -31.01 54.76 5.28
CA MET A 1 -31.20 53.33 5.00
C MET A 1 -30.52 52.88 3.70
N TYR A 2 -30.80 53.51 2.54
CA TYR A 2 -30.23 53.12 1.23
C TYR A 2 -28.69 53.09 1.15
N TRP A 3 -28.00 54.06 1.75
CA TRP A 3 -26.52 54.10 1.76
C TRP A 3 -25.87 52.89 2.45
N ILE A 4 -26.54 52.34 3.47
CA ILE A 4 -26.05 51.15 4.18
C ILE A 4 -26.19 49.92 3.28
N ALA A 5 -27.32 49.77 2.59
CA ALA A 5 -27.53 48.68 1.64
C ALA A 5 -26.53 48.72 0.47
N VAL A 6 -26.24 49.92 -0.06
CA VAL A 6 -25.26 50.12 -1.14
C VAL A 6 -23.84 49.72 -0.73
N ALA A 7 -23.47 49.84 0.55
CA ALA A 7 -22.15 49.42 1.04
C ALA A 7 -22.10 47.92 1.40
N ILE A 8 -23.17 47.38 1.99
CA ILE A 8 -23.21 46.00 2.47
C ILE A 8 -23.24 44.99 1.33
N VAL A 9 -24.05 45.24 0.30
CA VAL A 9 -24.21 44.32 -0.83
C VAL A 9 -22.88 44.01 -1.55
N PRO A 10 -22.07 44.99 -1.99
CA PRO A 10 -20.79 44.71 -2.64
C PRO A 10 -19.76 44.11 -1.67
N SER A 11 -19.84 44.42 -0.38
CA SER A 11 -18.97 43.81 0.63
C SER A 11 -19.25 42.31 0.78
N LEU A 12 -20.52 41.92 0.90
CA LEU A 12 -20.91 40.50 0.93
C LEU A 12 -20.54 39.79 -0.37
N LEU A 13 -20.77 40.44 -1.51
CA LEU A 13 -20.43 39.88 -2.82
C LEU A 13 -18.92 39.64 -2.94
N GLY A 14 -18.10 40.63 -2.56
CA GLY A 14 -16.64 40.51 -2.56
C GLY A 14 -16.15 39.41 -1.63
N ALA A 15 -16.70 39.33 -0.41
CA ALA A 15 -16.38 38.27 0.54
C ALA A 15 -16.73 36.88 -0.01
N ALA A 16 -17.90 36.71 -0.63
CA ALA A 16 -18.32 35.45 -1.23
C ALA A 16 -17.41 35.03 -2.40
N VAL A 17 -17.00 35.98 -3.25
CA VAL A 17 -16.07 35.72 -4.36
C VAL A 17 -14.72 35.28 -3.83
N ILE A 18 -14.14 36.00 -2.87
CA ILE A 18 -12.84 35.65 -2.27
C ILE A 18 -12.90 34.28 -1.59
N ALA A 19 -13.96 34.02 -0.81
CA ALA A 19 -14.16 32.73 -0.16
C ALA A 19 -14.18 31.58 -1.17
N ASN A 20 -14.88 31.73 -2.29
CA ASN A 20 -14.91 30.70 -3.34
C ASN A 20 -13.57 30.54 -4.07
N LEU A 21 -12.83 31.63 -4.27
CA LEU A 21 -11.51 31.59 -4.92
C LEU A 21 -10.43 30.91 -4.07
N ILE A 22 -10.58 30.88 -2.74
CA ILE A 22 -9.62 30.27 -1.80
C ILE A 22 -10.08 28.87 -1.35
N ASN A 23 -11.35 28.71 -0.95
CA ASN A 23 -11.81 27.44 -0.36
C ASN A 23 -11.84 26.30 -1.37
N LYS A 24 -12.30 26.55 -2.59
CA LYS A 24 -12.39 25.53 -3.65
C LYS A 24 -11.03 24.91 -3.99
N PRO A 25 -9.95 25.68 -4.24
CA PRO A 25 -8.65 25.08 -4.51
C PRO A 25 -8.04 24.36 -3.30
N LEU A 26 -8.31 24.81 -2.07
CA LEU A 26 -7.85 24.10 -0.87
C LEU A 26 -8.55 22.74 -0.70
N GLU A 27 -9.85 22.66 -1.02
CA GLU A 27 -10.58 21.40 -1.03
C GLU A 27 -9.99 20.41 -2.04
N LEU A 28 -9.64 20.88 -3.25
CA LEU A 28 -8.98 20.07 -4.27
C LEU A 28 -7.61 19.57 -3.81
N LEU A 29 -6.80 20.43 -3.19
CA LEU A 29 -5.50 20.06 -2.62
C LEU A 29 -5.67 19.00 -1.51
N SER A 30 -6.65 19.16 -0.64
CA SER A 30 -6.96 18.17 0.41
C SER A 30 -7.37 16.82 -0.17
N LYS A 31 -8.19 16.81 -1.23
CA LYS A 31 -8.57 15.59 -1.94
C LYS A 31 -7.35 14.94 -2.61
N ALA A 32 -6.50 15.73 -3.25
CA ALA A 32 -5.25 15.25 -3.86
C ALA A 32 -4.31 14.62 -2.81
N ALA A 33 -4.09 15.29 -1.68
CA ALA A 33 -3.26 14.80 -0.60
C ALA A 33 -3.80 13.48 -0.01
N ASN A 34 -5.12 13.35 0.11
CA ASN A 34 -5.75 12.10 0.54
C ASN A 34 -5.56 10.95 -0.46
N ARG A 35 -5.49 11.23 -1.76
CA ARG A 35 -5.19 10.24 -2.80
C ARG A 35 -3.73 9.79 -2.75
N VAL A 36 -2.80 10.74 -2.62
CA VAL A 36 -1.37 10.44 -2.40
C VAL A 36 -1.16 9.60 -1.14
N ARG A 37 -1.91 9.88 -0.07
CA ARG A 37 -1.87 9.09 1.18
C ARG A 37 -2.19 7.61 1.00
N ILE A 38 -3.05 7.26 0.02
CA ILE A 38 -3.42 5.86 -0.26
C ILE A 38 -2.56 5.22 -1.35
N GLY A 39 -1.47 5.88 -1.80
CA GLY A 39 -0.53 5.37 -2.79
C GLY A 39 -0.85 5.74 -4.24
N ASP A 40 -1.85 6.60 -4.47
CA ASP A 40 -2.18 7.10 -5.81
C ASP A 40 -1.40 8.38 -6.11
N PHE A 41 -0.23 8.21 -6.75
CA PHE A 41 0.70 9.30 -7.05
C PHE A 41 0.56 9.89 -8.45
N THR A 42 -0.11 9.19 -9.37
CA THR A 42 -0.11 9.51 -10.81
C THR A 42 -1.48 9.92 -11.35
N THR A 43 -2.57 9.45 -10.73
CA THR A 43 -3.92 9.62 -11.30
C THR A 43 -4.51 11.01 -11.02
N PHE A 44 -4.14 11.62 -9.89
CA PHE A 44 -4.72 12.89 -9.46
C PHE A 44 -3.69 14.01 -9.41
N ARG A 45 -3.52 14.72 -10.53
CA ARG A 45 -2.71 15.95 -10.60
C ARG A 45 -3.58 17.18 -10.41
N LEU A 46 -3.07 18.15 -9.67
CA LEU A 46 -3.74 19.44 -9.51
C LEU A 46 -3.55 20.29 -10.77
N ASP A 47 -4.64 20.87 -11.28
CA ASP A 47 -4.60 21.78 -12.42
C ASP A 47 -3.94 23.10 -12.02
N GLU A 48 -2.77 23.38 -12.60
CA GLU A 48 -1.98 24.57 -12.31
C GLU A 48 -2.58 25.86 -12.92
N SER A 49 -3.67 25.76 -13.68
CA SER A 49 -4.37 26.88 -14.32
C SER A 49 -5.29 27.65 -13.35
N VAL A 50 -4.84 27.87 -12.11
CA VAL A 50 -5.58 28.61 -11.09
C VAL A 50 -5.31 30.11 -11.16
N PRO A 51 -6.32 30.96 -10.88
CA PRO A 51 -6.19 32.42 -11.04
C PRO A 51 -5.27 33.10 -10.04
N ILE A 52 -4.96 32.45 -8.91
CA ILE A 52 -4.12 32.99 -7.83
C ILE A 52 -2.73 32.35 -7.92
N ALA A 53 -1.70 33.18 -8.10
CA ALA A 53 -0.32 32.73 -8.32
C ALA A 53 0.25 31.93 -7.13
N GLU A 54 -0.10 32.31 -5.90
CA GLU A 54 0.31 31.62 -4.69
C GLU A 54 -0.24 30.18 -4.66
N ILE A 55 -1.49 29.99 -5.04
CA ILE A 55 -2.12 28.66 -5.12
C ILE A 55 -1.47 27.84 -6.25
N GLN A 56 -1.20 28.47 -7.40
CA GLN A 56 -0.51 27.82 -8.51
C GLN A 56 0.86 27.27 -8.07
N ASN A 57 1.62 28.04 -7.30
CA ASN A 57 2.92 27.61 -6.78
C ASN A 57 2.79 26.42 -5.82
N VAL A 58 1.78 26.43 -4.94
CA VAL A 58 1.49 25.29 -4.06
C VAL A 58 1.14 24.04 -4.86
N TYR A 59 0.31 24.17 -5.89
CA TYR A 59 -0.08 23.07 -6.76
C TYR A 59 1.11 22.46 -7.51
N ARG A 60 2.01 23.30 -8.05
CA ARG A 60 3.28 22.85 -8.64
C ARG A 60 4.12 22.09 -7.64
N GLY A 61 4.31 22.63 -6.43
CA GLY A 61 5.09 21.97 -5.38
C GLY A 61 4.50 20.62 -4.99
N PHE A 62 3.17 20.53 -4.88
CA PHE A 62 2.47 19.27 -4.61
C PHE A 62 2.64 18.24 -5.73
N ASN A 63 2.47 18.66 -6.99
CA ASN A 63 2.65 17.79 -8.16
C ASN A 63 4.10 17.26 -8.22
N GLN A 64 5.11 18.12 -7.98
CA GLN A 64 6.51 17.71 -7.94
C GLN A 64 6.81 16.72 -6.81
N MET A 65 6.27 16.96 -5.61
CA MET A 65 6.41 16.04 -4.48
C MET A 65 5.78 14.67 -4.81
N SER A 66 4.60 14.65 -5.43
CA SER A 66 3.92 13.41 -5.83
C SER A 66 4.73 12.63 -6.86
N ASP A 67 5.32 13.32 -7.84
CA ASP A 67 6.22 12.71 -8.84
C ASP A 67 7.49 12.14 -8.20
N GLN A 68 8.08 12.85 -7.24
CA GLN A 68 9.26 12.37 -6.50
C GLN A 68 8.94 11.12 -5.68
N LEU A 69 7.80 11.11 -4.99
CA LEU A 69 7.37 9.96 -4.20
C LEU A 69 7.10 8.73 -5.09
N SER A 70 6.44 8.92 -6.23
CA SER A 70 6.25 7.86 -7.23
C SER A 70 7.58 7.26 -7.73
N LYS A 71 8.58 8.11 -7.97
CA LYS A 71 9.93 7.67 -8.36
C LYS A 71 10.62 6.90 -7.24
N ILE A 72 10.52 7.35 -5.99
CA ILE A 72 11.10 6.66 -4.83
C ILE A 72 10.49 5.26 -4.70
N GLU A 73 9.17 5.12 -4.80
CA GLU A 73 8.49 3.82 -4.73
C GLU A 73 8.89 2.89 -5.89
N THR A 74 8.92 3.42 -7.13
CA THR A 74 9.40 2.66 -8.29
C THR A 74 10.84 2.19 -8.11
N ASN A 75 11.74 3.09 -7.67
CA ASN A 75 13.14 2.76 -7.44
C ASN A 75 13.32 1.72 -6.34
N ARG A 76 12.56 1.81 -5.25
CA ARG A 76 12.56 0.81 -4.18
C ARG A 76 12.19 -0.57 -4.71
N THR A 77 11.18 -0.64 -5.58
CA THR A 77 10.74 -1.90 -6.22
C THR A 77 11.86 -2.53 -7.05
N VAL A 78 12.48 -1.73 -7.92
CA VAL A 78 13.57 -2.17 -8.79
C VAL A 78 14.79 -2.60 -7.98
N MET A 79 15.15 -1.83 -6.96
CA MET A 79 16.27 -2.12 -6.07
C MET A 79 16.07 -3.45 -5.31
N LEU A 80 14.89 -3.68 -4.74
CA LEU A 80 14.60 -4.93 -4.02
C LEU A 80 14.66 -6.16 -4.94
N ALA A 81 14.19 -6.01 -6.19
CA ALA A 81 14.31 -7.08 -7.19
C ALA A 81 15.78 -7.38 -7.53
N GLY A 82 16.61 -6.34 -7.72
CA GLY A 82 18.04 -6.48 -7.98
C GLY A 82 18.81 -7.13 -6.83
N ILE A 83 18.59 -6.66 -5.59
CA ILE A 83 19.24 -7.21 -4.40
C ILE A 83 18.90 -8.71 -4.21
N SER A 84 17.65 -9.10 -4.43
CA SER A 84 17.24 -10.50 -4.35
C SER A 84 18.04 -11.40 -5.30
N HIS A 85 18.21 -10.94 -6.54
CA HIS A 85 18.95 -11.66 -7.57
C HIS A 85 20.44 -11.76 -7.21
N ASP A 86 21.02 -10.65 -6.75
CA ASP A 86 22.44 -10.56 -6.47
C ASP A 86 22.86 -11.34 -5.21
N ILE A 87 21.94 -11.57 -4.26
CA ILE A 87 22.21 -12.43 -3.08
C ILE A 87 22.05 -13.92 -3.41
N ARG A 88 21.11 -14.30 -4.28
CA ARG A 88 20.88 -15.71 -4.63
C ARG A 88 22.10 -16.35 -5.28
N THR A 89 22.83 -15.59 -6.08
CA THR A 89 24.02 -16.05 -6.82
C THR A 89 25.19 -16.50 -5.92
N PRO A 90 25.71 -15.67 -5.00
CA PRO A 90 26.77 -16.08 -4.08
C PRO A 90 26.30 -17.16 -3.09
N LEU A 91 25.02 -17.16 -2.69
CA LEU A 91 24.50 -18.17 -1.77
C LEU A 91 24.41 -19.56 -2.44
N ALA A 92 24.02 -19.62 -3.72
CA ALA A 92 24.09 -20.84 -4.51
C ALA A 92 25.53 -21.35 -4.67
N ARG A 93 26.49 -20.42 -4.83
CA ARG A 93 27.91 -20.77 -4.86
C ARG A 93 28.40 -21.33 -3.52
N LEU A 94 28.05 -20.72 -2.39
CA LEU A 94 28.39 -21.24 -1.05
C LEU A 94 27.82 -22.64 -0.83
N ARG A 95 26.60 -22.90 -1.31
CA ARG A 95 26.01 -24.24 -1.26
C ARG A 95 26.85 -25.25 -2.04
N LEU A 96 27.21 -24.93 -3.28
CA LEU A 96 28.07 -25.79 -4.09
C LEU A 96 29.45 -26.02 -3.45
N GLU A 97 30.08 -24.97 -2.92
CA GLU A 97 31.37 -25.06 -2.24
C GLU A 97 31.28 -25.95 -0.99
N SER A 98 30.16 -25.88 -0.24
CA SER A 98 29.93 -26.76 0.92
C SER A 98 29.80 -28.23 0.53
N GLU A 99 29.13 -28.53 -0.59
CA GLU A 99 29.00 -29.91 -1.09
C GLU A 99 30.33 -30.48 -1.60
N LEU A 100 31.21 -29.64 -2.15
CA LEU A 100 32.48 -30.07 -2.73
C LEU A 100 33.66 -30.09 -1.75
N SER A 101 33.69 -29.21 -0.75
CA SER A 101 34.90 -28.95 0.05
C SER A 101 34.84 -29.48 1.48
N VAL A 102 33.66 -29.77 2.01
CA VAL A 102 33.48 -30.22 3.39
C VAL A 102 33.43 -31.74 3.41
N ASN A 103 34.37 -32.38 4.12
CA ASN A 103 34.48 -33.84 4.17
C ASN A 103 33.52 -34.48 5.19
N ASP A 104 33.23 -33.78 6.28
CA ASP A 104 32.29 -34.25 7.30
C ASP A 104 30.84 -34.15 6.82
N ALA A 105 30.10 -35.25 6.97
CA ALA A 105 28.72 -35.36 6.47
C ALA A 105 27.73 -34.56 7.31
N ASP A 106 27.94 -34.52 8.62
CA ASP A 106 27.06 -33.77 9.52
C ASP A 106 27.28 -32.26 9.35
N ALA A 107 28.54 -31.80 9.33
CA ALA A 107 28.85 -30.40 9.04
C ALA A 107 28.33 -29.92 7.66
N ARG A 108 28.40 -30.76 6.61
CA ARG A 108 27.80 -30.44 5.29
C ARG A 108 26.30 -30.21 5.39
N LYS A 109 25.61 -31.09 6.11
CA LYS A 109 24.15 -31.03 6.25
C LYS A 109 23.72 -29.80 7.03
N ASP A 110 24.44 -29.47 8.10
CA ASP A 110 24.18 -28.27 8.91
C ASP A 110 24.39 -26.99 8.09
N MET A 111 25.50 -26.88 7.36
CA MET A 111 25.76 -25.74 6.47
C MET A 111 24.70 -25.59 5.36
N ALA A 112 24.26 -26.69 4.76
CA ALA A 112 23.20 -26.67 3.76
C ALA A 112 21.85 -26.22 4.37
N SER A 113 21.58 -26.59 5.62
CA SER A 113 20.39 -26.16 6.37
C SER A 113 20.44 -24.66 6.68
N ASP A 114 21.58 -24.14 7.14
CA ASP A 114 21.76 -22.71 7.43
C ASP A 114 21.58 -21.85 6.18
N ILE A 115 22.13 -22.30 5.04
CA ILE A 115 21.96 -21.62 3.75
C ILE A 115 20.47 -21.58 3.34
N GLU A 116 19.73 -22.67 3.54
CA GLU A 116 18.29 -22.71 3.24
C GLU A 116 17.50 -21.80 4.18
N GLN A 117 17.87 -21.75 5.46
CA GLN A 117 17.25 -20.86 6.43
C GLN A 117 17.47 -19.39 6.05
N ILE A 118 18.69 -19.02 5.63
CA ILE A 118 19.02 -17.67 5.14
C ILE A 118 18.18 -17.33 3.90
N ASN A 119 18.07 -18.26 2.93
CA ASN A 119 17.22 -18.09 1.75
C ASN A 119 15.75 -17.81 2.14
N SER A 120 15.21 -18.58 3.07
CA SER A 120 13.84 -18.42 3.57
C SER A 120 13.64 -17.05 4.26
N ILE A 121 14.59 -16.62 5.11
CA ILE A 121 14.53 -15.31 5.77
C ILE A 121 14.56 -14.17 4.75
N ILE A 122 15.44 -14.25 3.76
CA ILE A 122 15.53 -13.27 2.67
C ILE A 122 14.22 -13.25 1.87
N GLY A 123 13.66 -14.41 1.54
CA GLY A 123 12.36 -14.52 0.88
C GLY A 123 11.27 -13.76 1.63
N LYS A 124 11.10 -14.03 2.93
CA LYS A 124 10.13 -13.34 3.79
C LYS A 124 10.35 -11.83 3.85
N PHE A 125 11.61 -11.39 3.96
CA PHE A 125 11.94 -9.97 3.97
C PHE A 125 11.58 -9.29 2.64
N LEU A 126 11.86 -9.94 1.51
CA LEU A 126 11.52 -9.43 0.18
C LEU A 126 10.01 -9.40 -0.07
N ASP A 127 9.28 -10.41 0.40
CA ASP A 127 7.82 -10.44 0.33
C ASP A 127 7.18 -9.30 1.12
N TYR A 128 7.74 -8.98 2.30
CA TYR A 128 7.35 -7.80 3.07
C TYR A 128 7.72 -6.48 2.37
N ALA A 129 8.89 -6.43 1.74
CA ALA A 129 9.43 -5.20 1.15
C ALA A 129 8.84 -4.87 -0.22
N ARG A 130 8.25 -5.82 -0.94
CA ARG A 130 7.59 -5.55 -2.23
C ARG A 130 6.43 -4.57 -2.05
N PRO A 131 6.30 -3.57 -2.93
CA PRO A 131 5.16 -2.66 -2.90
C PRO A 131 3.88 -3.44 -3.16
N ASN A 132 2.97 -3.37 -2.20
CA ASN A 132 1.60 -3.81 -2.40
C ASN A 132 0.90 -2.71 -3.21
N PHE A 133 0.83 -2.84 -4.53
CA PHE A 133 -0.08 -2.03 -5.33
C PHE A 133 -1.50 -2.35 -4.86
N VAL A 134 -2.06 -1.48 -4.03
CA VAL A 134 -3.42 -1.63 -3.53
C VAL A 134 -4.34 -1.23 -4.67
N ASN A 135 -4.65 -2.19 -5.55
CA ASN A 135 -5.89 -2.09 -6.31
C ASN A 135 -7.02 -2.25 -5.30
N PHE A 136 -7.68 -1.12 -5.01
CA PHE A 136 -8.89 -1.09 -4.20
C PHE A 136 -10.03 -1.61 -5.07
N ASP A 137 -10.13 -2.92 -5.17
CA ASP A 137 -11.31 -3.56 -5.76
C ASP A 137 -12.42 -3.65 -4.71
N THR A 138 -13.66 -3.48 -5.14
CA THR A 138 -14.82 -3.74 -4.28
C THR A 138 -14.94 -5.24 -4.11
N ILE A 139 -14.59 -5.74 -2.93
CA ILE A 139 -14.63 -7.17 -2.64
C ILE A 139 -15.76 -7.44 -1.67
N ASN A 140 -16.55 -8.48 -1.95
CA ASN A 140 -17.57 -8.94 -1.02
C ASN A 140 -16.87 -9.66 0.15
N LEU A 141 -17.08 -9.16 1.37
CA LEU A 141 -16.51 -9.76 2.56
C LEU A 141 -17.02 -11.19 2.81
N SER A 142 -18.24 -11.53 2.38
CA SER A 142 -18.78 -12.89 2.49
C SER A 142 -17.87 -13.92 1.82
N ASP A 143 -17.33 -13.58 0.64
CA ASP A 143 -16.51 -14.49 -0.16
C ASP A 143 -15.13 -14.71 0.45
N ILE A 144 -14.56 -13.69 1.11
CA ILE A 144 -13.26 -13.82 1.80
C ILE A 144 -13.44 -14.68 3.05
N VAL A 145 -14.47 -14.44 3.86
CA VAL A 145 -14.69 -15.20 5.10
C VAL A 145 -15.07 -16.65 4.79
N ALA A 146 -15.82 -16.91 3.72
CA ALA A 146 -16.08 -18.27 3.24
C ALA A 146 -14.80 -19.00 2.77
N LYS A 147 -13.91 -18.31 2.04
CA LYS A 147 -12.61 -18.90 1.64
C LYS A 147 -11.69 -19.13 2.83
N ALA A 148 -11.65 -18.21 3.79
CA ALA A 148 -10.81 -18.31 4.99
C ALA A 148 -11.29 -19.42 5.94
N SER A 149 -12.60 -19.56 6.14
CA SER A 149 -13.18 -20.66 6.94
C SER A 149 -12.96 -22.02 6.27
N ALA A 150 -13.13 -22.12 4.95
CA ALA A 150 -12.82 -23.34 4.20
C ALA A 150 -11.33 -23.72 4.28
N ALA A 151 -10.42 -22.73 4.17
CA ALA A 151 -8.99 -22.95 4.33
C ALA A 151 -8.63 -23.38 5.77
N ALA A 152 -9.23 -22.76 6.79
CA ALA A 152 -9.03 -23.10 8.20
C ALA A 152 -9.51 -24.52 8.55
N LEU A 153 -10.65 -24.95 7.99
CA LEU A 153 -11.19 -26.30 8.16
C LEU A 153 -10.31 -27.36 7.46
N SER A 154 -9.73 -27.04 6.30
CA SER A 154 -8.88 -27.98 5.56
C SER A 154 -7.48 -28.18 6.16
N ASN A 155 -6.98 -27.20 6.92
CA ASN A 155 -5.64 -27.24 7.52
C ASN A 155 -5.63 -27.85 8.92
N SER A 156 -6.80 -28.15 9.50
CA SER A 156 -6.96 -28.68 10.84
C SER A 156 -7.61 -30.07 10.79
N ASN A 157 -6.85 -31.07 10.32
CA ASN A 157 -7.24 -32.49 10.35
C ASN A 157 -7.20 -33.10 11.77
N GLU A 158 -7.05 -32.31 12.84
CA GLU A 158 -6.78 -32.83 14.19
C GLU A 158 -7.60 -32.18 15.32
N LEU A 159 -8.61 -31.36 15.00
CA LEU A 159 -9.51 -30.76 16.01
C LEU A 159 -10.97 -30.89 15.57
N ASP A 160 -11.57 -32.01 15.95
CA ASP A 160 -12.93 -32.47 15.60
C ASP A 160 -14.08 -31.68 16.29
N ASP A 161 -13.81 -30.47 16.81
CA ASP A 161 -14.78 -29.74 17.66
C ASP A 161 -14.75 -28.21 17.47
N LEU A 162 -14.36 -27.72 16.29
CA LEU A 162 -14.35 -26.28 15.99
C LEU A 162 -15.58 -25.89 15.15
N TYR A 163 -16.63 -25.40 15.82
CA TYR A 163 -17.76 -24.75 15.15
C TYR A 163 -17.46 -23.26 14.96
N ILE A 164 -17.29 -22.84 13.70
CA ILE A 164 -17.18 -21.41 13.34
C ILE A 164 -18.61 -20.88 13.12
N ASP A 165 -19.14 -20.13 14.09
CA ASP A 165 -20.39 -19.39 13.95
C ASP A 165 -20.14 -18.13 13.10
N GLN A 166 -20.52 -18.18 11.83
CA GLN A 166 -20.31 -17.11 10.87
C GLN A 166 -21.58 -16.28 10.70
N GLN A 167 -21.77 -15.29 11.57
CA GLN A 167 -22.78 -14.23 11.37
C GLN A 167 -22.17 -13.06 10.59
N VAL A 168 -22.07 -13.21 9.26
CA VAL A 168 -21.66 -12.11 8.36
C VAL A 168 -22.83 -11.78 7.44
N PRO A 169 -23.39 -10.55 7.50
CA PRO A 169 -24.41 -10.11 6.55
C PRO A 169 -23.87 -10.16 5.10
N GLU A 170 -24.66 -10.68 4.16
CA GLU A 170 -24.25 -10.97 2.76
C GLU A 170 -23.91 -9.72 1.93
N ASP A 171 -24.17 -8.51 2.44
CA ASP A 171 -24.16 -7.25 1.68
C ASP A 171 -23.08 -6.23 2.10
N ILE A 172 -22.16 -6.58 2.99
CA ILE A 172 -21.11 -5.66 3.44
C ILE A 172 -20.00 -5.55 2.39
N GLN A 173 -20.01 -4.45 1.64
CA GLN A 173 -18.92 -4.07 0.74
C GLN A 173 -17.88 -3.24 1.49
N VAL A 174 -16.61 -3.65 1.41
CA VAL A 174 -15.50 -2.89 1.98
C VAL A 174 -14.46 -2.62 0.90
N THR A 175 -14.11 -1.34 0.75
CA THR A 175 -13.03 -0.90 -0.12
C THR A 175 -11.70 -1.14 0.59
N CYS A 176 -11.08 -2.30 0.35
CA CYS A 176 -9.79 -2.67 0.91
C CYS A 176 -8.95 -3.41 -0.12
N GLY A 177 -7.63 -3.40 0.05
CA GLY A 177 -6.75 -4.22 -0.77
C GLY A 177 -7.02 -5.71 -0.56
N PRO A 178 -7.24 -6.51 -1.63
CA PRO A 178 -7.64 -7.92 -1.53
C PRO A 178 -6.73 -8.79 -0.65
N HIS A 179 -5.44 -8.48 -0.65
CA HIS A 179 -4.45 -9.27 0.06
C HIS A 179 -4.34 -8.95 1.57
N ARG A 180 -4.81 -7.78 2.03
CA ARG A 180 -4.70 -7.39 3.44
C ARG A 180 -5.78 -8.01 4.32
N VAL A 181 -6.99 -8.17 3.82
CA VAL A 181 -8.09 -8.77 4.59
C VAL A 181 -7.83 -10.25 4.82
N THR A 182 -7.46 -10.98 3.76
CA THR A 182 -7.14 -12.41 3.86
C THR A 182 -5.94 -12.67 4.77
N ALA A 183 -4.85 -11.89 4.65
CA ALA A 183 -3.66 -12.07 5.47
C ALA A 183 -3.89 -11.76 6.96
N CYS A 184 -4.72 -10.76 7.29
CA CYS A 184 -5.09 -10.45 8.67
C CYS A 184 -6.02 -11.49 9.30
N VAL A 185 -6.81 -12.21 8.49
CA VAL A 185 -7.72 -13.26 8.97
C VAL A 185 -7.03 -14.63 9.07
N SER A 186 -6.03 -14.91 8.22
CA SER A 186 -5.35 -16.21 8.19
C SER A 186 -4.11 -16.32 9.09
N GLN A 187 -3.66 -15.23 9.72
CA GLN A 187 -2.53 -15.27 10.65
C GLN A 187 -3.02 -15.52 12.08
N PRO A 188 -2.64 -16.64 12.73
CA PRO A 188 -2.82 -16.78 14.16
C PRO A 188 -1.88 -15.81 14.88
N HIS A 189 -2.41 -15.05 15.85
CA HIS A 189 -1.60 -14.35 16.84
C HIS A 189 -0.88 -15.33 17.78
#